data_AF-A0A6J0Y3M2-F1
#
_entry.id   AF-A0A6J0Y3M2-F1
#
_cell.length_a   1.000
_cell.length_b   1.000
_cell.length_c   1.000
_cell.angle_alpha   90.00
_cell.angle_beta   90.00
_cell.angle_gamma   90.00
#
_symmetry.space_group_name_H-M   'P 1'
#
loop_
_entity.id
_entity.type
_entity.pdbx_description
1 polymer ?
#
loop_
_entity_poly.entity_id
_entity_poly.type
_entity_poly.pdbx_seq_one_letter_code
_entity_poly.pdbx_strand_id
1 'polypeptide(L)'
;MVESSSSILKFVNSVILFLRNHNFDGLDISWIYPNVKDNTHFTLLIHKLAEAFQQDFVKSTKERLLLTAGVSAGRQMIDNSYQIKELAKDLDFINLLSFDFHGSWEKPLVTGHNSPLRKGQLDRQTSSYYNVEYAVGYWIKKGMPAEKVVMGIPTYGRSFTLASAETAVGAPASGPGAAGPITKSSGFLAYYEICQFLQGAKITRLQDQQVPYAVKGNQWVGYDDVESVETKVQFLKNLNLGGAMIWSIDMDDFTGKFCSQGPYPLVQAVKRSLGSLES
;
A
#
# COMPACT_ATOMS: atom_id res chain seq x y z
N MET A 1 9.78 -11.85 -20.14
CA MET A 1 9.33 -10.53 -20.63
C MET A 1 10.50 -9.56 -20.84
N VAL A 2 11.32 -9.32 -19.82
CA VAL A 2 12.40 -8.30 -19.87
C VAL A 2 13.79 -8.80 -20.28
N GLU A 3 13.90 -10.06 -20.69
CA GLU A 3 15.18 -10.74 -20.98
C GLU A 3 15.84 -10.27 -22.28
N SER A 4 15.11 -9.60 -23.19
CA SER A 4 15.67 -9.07 -24.42
C SER A 4 14.88 -7.85 -24.91
N SER A 5 15.53 -6.98 -25.69
CA SER A 5 14.89 -5.82 -26.32
C SER A 5 13.71 -6.22 -27.22
N SER A 6 13.82 -7.36 -27.93
CA SER A 6 12.72 -7.89 -28.77
C SER A 6 11.50 -8.28 -27.93
N SER A 7 11.73 -8.94 -26.79
CA SER A 7 10.66 -9.35 -25.87
C SER A 7 9.97 -8.13 -25.23
N ILE A 8 10.73 -7.10 -24.84
CA ILE A 8 10.19 -5.86 -24.29
C ILE A 8 9.33 -5.14 -25.33
N LEU A 9 9.82 -4.99 -26.57
CA LEU A 9 9.06 -4.32 -27.63
C LEU A 9 7.75 -5.05 -27.98
N LYS A 10 7.79 -6.39 -28.04
CA LYS A 10 6.58 -7.20 -28.25
C LYS A 10 5.55 -6.95 -27.15
N PHE A 11 5.99 -6.91 -25.90
CA PHE A 11 5.12 -6.62 -24.75
C PHE A 11 4.53 -5.20 -24.85
N VAL A 12 5.37 -4.17 -25.03
CA VAL A 12 4.96 -2.76 -25.12
C VAL A 12 3.92 -2.54 -26.22
N ASN A 13 4.14 -3.11 -27.41
CA ASN A 13 3.17 -2.99 -28.50
C ASN A 13 1.84 -3.68 -28.20
N SER A 14 1.88 -4.85 -27.55
CA SER A 14 0.66 -5.56 -27.13
C SER A 14 -0.14 -4.78 -26.08
N VAL A 15 0.56 -4.09 -25.17
CA VAL A 15 -0.04 -3.26 -24.13
C VAL A 15 -0.83 -2.11 -24.74
N ILE A 16 -0.23 -1.34 -25.66
CA ILE A 16 -0.92 -0.18 -26.26
C ILE A 16 -2.20 -0.63 -26.95
N LEU A 17 -2.14 -1.69 -27.76
CA LEU A 17 -3.31 -2.24 -28.43
C LEU A 17 -4.39 -2.67 -27.44
N PHE A 18 -4.00 -3.38 -26.38
CA PHE A 18 -4.93 -3.84 -25.35
C PHE A 18 -5.62 -2.66 -24.65
N LEU A 19 -4.85 -1.68 -24.17
CA LEU A 19 -5.39 -0.54 -23.43
C LEU A 19 -6.35 0.28 -24.29
N ARG A 20 -5.97 0.57 -25.54
CA ARG A 20 -6.80 1.37 -26.46
C ARG A 20 -8.07 0.63 -26.90
N ASN A 21 -8.01 -0.69 -27.09
CA ASN A 21 -9.18 -1.51 -27.46
C ASN A 21 -10.18 -1.67 -26.31
N HIS A 22 -9.70 -1.65 -25.07
CA HIS A 22 -10.54 -1.78 -23.88
C HIS A 22 -10.86 -0.44 -23.21
N ASN A 23 -10.51 0.68 -23.84
CA ASN A 23 -10.72 2.04 -23.33
C ASN A 23 -10.15 2.27 -21.92
N PHE A 24 -8.99 1.70 -21.62
CA PHE A 24 -8.23 2.06 -20.43
C PHE A 24 -7.47 3.37 -20.64
N ASP A 25 -7.35 4.14 -19.56
CA ASP A 25 -6.64 5.42 -19.53
C ASP A 25 -5.14 5.28 -19.26
N GLY A 26 -4.66 4.08 -18.90
CA GLY A 26 -3.26 3.87 -18.57
C GLY A 26 -2.95 2.46 -18.09
N LEU A 27 -1.72 2.28 -17.60
CA LEU A 27 -1.19 1.04 -17.08
C LEU A 27 -0.52 1.27 -15.72
N ASP A 28 -0.89 0.45 -14.73
CA ASP A 28 -0.13 0.31 -13.49
C ASP A 28 0.72 -0.97 -13.53
N ILE A 29 2.04 -0.81 -13.38
CA ILE A 29 2.97 -1.93 -13.30
C ILE A 29 3.12 -2.37 -11.84
N SER A 30 2.64 -3.57 -11.53
CA SER A 30 2.75 -4.19 -10.21
C SER A 30 3.71 -5.42 -10.23
N TRP A 31 5.00 -5.19 -10.48
CA TRP A 31 6.04 -6.22 -10.30
C TRP A 31 6.48 -6.20 -8.82
N ILE A 32 6.11 -7.24 -8.06
CA ILE A 32 6.31 -7.29 -6.60
C ILE A 32 7.29 -8.44 -6.23
N TYR A 33 8.60 -8.22 -6.07
CA TYR A 33 9.39 -7.03 -6.46
C TYR A 33 10.56 -7.46 -7.35
N PRO A 34 11.07 -6.60 -8.25
CA PRO A 34 12.31 -6.88 -9.00
C PRO A 34 13.46 -7.13 -8.02
N ASN A 35 14.29 -8.15 -8.25
CA ASN A 35 15.50 -8.33 -7.45
C ASN A 35 16.63 -7.42 -7.95
N VAL A 36 17.79 -7.44 -7.28
CA VAL A 36 18.96 -6.62 -7.66
C VAL A 36 19.41 -6.83 -9.10
N LYS A 37 19.29 -8.05 -9.65
CA LYS A 37 19.66 -8.34 -11.05
C LYS A 37 18.64 -7.78 -12.05
N ASP A 38 17.41 -7.51 -11.60
CA ASP A 38 16.29 -7.07 -12.43
C ASP A 38 15.97 -5.58 -12.29
N ASN A 39 16.66 -4.83 -11.42
CA ASN A 39 16.35 -3.42 -11.20
C ASN A 39 16.55 -2.56 -12.46
N THR A 40 17.58 -2.86 -13.26
CA THR A 40 17.85 -2.24 -14.55
C THR A 40 16.78 -2.64 -15.57
N HIS A 41 16.34 -3.90 -15.55
CA HIS A 41 15.27 -4.40 -16.41
C HIS A 41 13.92 -3.73 -16.12
N PHE A 42 13.59 -3.53 -14.84
CA PHE A 42 12.39 -2.81 -14.45
C PHE A 42 12.41 -1.37 -14.96
N THR A 43 13.53 -0.68 -14.74
CA THR A 43 13.70 0.71 -15.21
C THR A 43 13.64 0.80 -16.74
N LEU A 44 14.28 -0.13 -17.45
CA LEU A 44 14.26 -0.19 -18.91
C LEU A 44 12.84 -0.44 -19.44
N LEU A 45 12.07 -1.31 -18.79
CA LEU A 45 10.67 -1.56 -19.15
C LEU A 45 9.83 -0.29 -19.02
N ILE A 46 9.93 0.40 -17.88
CA ILE A 46 9.21 1.67 -17.64
C ILE A 46 9.57 2.71 -18.69
N HIS A 47 10.87 2.87 -18.98
CA HIS A 47 11.33 3.80 -20.01
C HIS A 47 10.75 3.48 -21.39
N LYS A 48 10.73 2.19 -21.78
CA LYS A 48 10.19 1.76 -23.07
C LYS A 48 8.67 1.93 -23.18
N LEU A 49 7.95 1.74 -22.07
CA LEU A 49 6.51 2.04 -22.00
C LEU A 49 6.24 3.54 -22.14
N ALA A 50 6.98 4.38 -21.39
CA ALA A 50 6.84 5.83 -21.46
C ALA A 50 7.11 6.39 -22.85
N GLU A 51 8.21 5.94 -23.50
CA GLU A 51 8.54 6.29 -24.88
C GLU A 51 7.41 5.93 -25.84
N ALA A 52 6.87 4.71 -25.73
CA ALA A 52 5.82 4.23 -26.61
C ALA A 52 4.47 4.92 -26.37
N PHE A 53 4.12 5.24 -25.13
CA PHE A 53 2.91 6.00 -24.80
C PHE A 53 2.99 7.43 -25.32
N GLN A 54 4.16 8.07 -25.28
CA GLN A 54 4.38 9.37 -25.88
C GLN A 54 4.26 9.31 -27.42
N GLN A 55 4.80 8.26 -28.06
CA GLN A 55 4.68 8.07 -29.51
C GLN A 55 3.23 7.79 -29.95
N ASP A 56 2.48 7.01 -29.17
CA ASP A 56 1.04 6.76 -29.41
C ASP A 56 0.25 8.07 -29.30
N PHE A 57 0.49 8.88 -28.27
CA PHE A 57 -0.15 10.18 -28.09
C PHE A 57 0.06 11.13 -29.28
N VAL A 58 1.30 11.27 -29.77
CA VAL A 58 1.60 12.15 -30.92
C VAL A 58 0.90 11.69 -32.22
N LYS A 59 0.60 10.39 -32.36
CA LYS A 59 -0.04 9.81 -33.55
C LYS A 59 -1.56 9.67 -33.42
N SER A 60 -2.12 9.95 -32.25
CA SER A 60 -3.51 9.70 -31.89
C SER A 60 -4.23 11.01 -31.59
N THR A 61 -5.56 11.01 -31.69
CA THR A 61 -6.41 12.10 -31.17
C THR A 61 -6.83 11.85 -29.71
N LYS A 62 -6.40 10.73 -29.12
CA LYS A 62 -6.69 10.36 -27.72
C LYS A 62 -5.62 10.91 -26.79
N GLU A 63 -6.01 11.19 -25.54
CA GLU A 63 -5.10 11.55 -24.45
C GLU A 63 -3.98 10.52 -24.26
N ARG A 64 -2.83 10.99 -23.77
CA ARG A 64 -1.68 10.12 -23.46
C ARG A 64 -2.09 9.12 -22.36
N LEU A 65 -1.76 7.85 -22.56
CA LEU A 65 -1.92 6.82 -21.54
C LEU A 65 -1.07 7.15 -20.30
N LEU A 66 -1.67 7.03 -19.12
CA LEU A 66 -0.96 7.14 -17.84
C LEU A 66 -0.07 5.91 -17.62
N LEU A 67 1.09 6.13 -17.01
CA LEU A 67 2.02 5.07 -16.61
C LEU A 67 2.37 5.21 -15.13
N THR A 68 1.94 4.24 -14.33
CA THR A 68 2.15 4.20 -12.88
C THR A 68 2.77 2.87 -12.47
N ALA A 69 3.22 2.77 -11.21
CA ALA A 69 3.69 1.51 -10.67
C ALA A 69 3.40 1.36 -9.17
N GLY A 70 2.95 0.17 -8.77
CA GLY A 70 2.94 -0.27 -7.39
C GLY A 70 4.36 -0.57 -6.91
N VAL A 71 4.83 0.12 -5.88
CA VAL A 71 6.23 0.02 -5.41
C VAL A 71 6.34 -0.25 -3.91
N SER A 72 7.43 -0.89 -3.52
CA SER A 72 7.66 -1.33 -2.12
C SER A 72 7.85 -0.15 -1.16
N ALA A 73 7.31 -0.30 0.05
CA ALA A 73 7.63 0.56 1.20
C ALA A 73 8.79 0.03 2.06
N GLY A 74 9.29 -1.18 1.80
CA GLY A 74 10.38 -1.78 2.56
C GLY A 74 11.76 -1.30 2.11
N ARG A 75 12.53 -0.68 3.01
CA ARG A 75 13.86 -0.10 2.69
C ARG A 75 14.76 -0.99 1.85
N GLN A 76 14.92 -2.26 2.24
CA GLN A 76 15.80 -3.20 1.54
C GLN A 76 15.32 -3.46 0.11
N MET A 77 14.01 -3.63 -0.09
CA MET A 77 13.43 -3.77 -1.43
C MET A 77 13.60 -2.49 -2.23
N ILE A 78 13.41 -1.32 -1.60
CA ILE A 78 13.62 -0.04 -2.27
C ILE A 78 15.03 0.07 -2.84
N ASP A 79 16.05 -0.22 -2.01
CA ASP A 79 17.46 -0.15 -2.39
C ASP A 79 17.83 -1.17 -3.49
N ASN A 80 17.19 -2.34 -3.47
CA ASN A 80 17.50 -3.42 -4.40
C ASN A 80 16.79 -3.28 -5.75
N SER A 81 15.56 -2.77 -5.78
CA SER A 81 14.65 -2.92 -6.91
C SER A 81 14.55 -1.70 -7.82
N TYR A 82 14.85 -0.48 -7.32
CA TYR A 82 14.42 0.74 -8.01
C TYR A 82 15.55 1.76 -8.24
N GLN A 83 15.73 2.15 -9.51
CA GLN A 83 16.52 3.33 -9.88
C GLN A 83 15.64 4.58 -9.80
N ILE A 84 15.35 5.03 -8.57
CA ILE A 84 14.28 6.02 -8.28
C ILE A 84 14.35 7.28 -9.13
N LYS A 85 15.54 7.85 -9.34
CA LYS A 85 15.72 9.06 -10.16
C LYS A 85 15.36 8.87 -11.63
N GLU A 86 15.57 7.67 -12.18
CA GLU A 86 15.20 7.36 -13.55
C GLU A 86 13.70 7.11 -13.64
N LEU A 87 13.13 6.36 -12.69
CA LEU A 87 11.68 6.14 -12.61
C LEU A 87 10.89 7.44 -12.47
N ALA A 88 11.40 8.42 -11.72
CA ALA A 88 10.76 9.72 -11.52
C ALA A 88 10.59 10.52 -12.82
N LYS A 89 11.41 10.27 -13.85
CA LYS A 89 11.32 10.93 -15.17
C LYS A 89 10.17 10.35 -15.99
N ASP A 90 9.98 9.03 -15.91
CA ASP A 90 9.11 8.29 -16.83
C ASP A 90 7.73 7.97 -16.25
N LEU A 91 7.61 7.76 -14.93
CA LEU A 91 6.34 7.48 -14.27
C LEU A 91 5.54 8.76 -14.03
N ASP A 92 4.22 8.69 -14.23
CA ASP A 92 3.30 9.76 -13.85
C ASP A 92 3.25 9.90 -12.33
N PHE A 93 3.07 8.78 -11.62
CA PHE A 93 3.21 8.68 -10.16
C PHE A 93 3.46 7.23 -9.74
N ILE A 94 3.92 7.05 -8.49
CA ILE A 94 4.04 5.74 -7.85
C ILE A 94 2.90 5.52 -6.86
N ASN A 95 2.39 4.29 -6.84
CA ASN A 95 1.50 3.80 -5.78
C ASN A 95 2.37 3.12 -4.71
N LEU A 96 2.72 3.85 -3.66
CA LEU A 96 3.55 3.33 -2.58
C LEU A 96 2.74 2.35 -1.72
N LEU A 97 3.11 1.06 -1.74
CA LEU A 97 2.46 0.00 -0.98
C LEU A 97 2.85 0.09 0.51
N SER A 98 2.43 1.15 1.20
CA SER A 98 2.77 1.49 2.59
C SER A 98 1.96 0.73 3.64
N PHE A 99 1.88 -0.58 3.47
CA PHE A 99 1.22 -1.55 4.33
C PHE A 99 1.98 -2.89 4.25
N ASP A 100 1.52 -3.92 4.96
CA ASP A 100 2.26 -5.18 5.14
C ASP A 100 3.65 -4.98 5.74
N PHE A 101 3.78 -4.01 6.66
CA PHE A 101 5.02 -3.79 7.40
C PHE A 101 5.29 -4.91 8.41
N HIS A 102 4.23 -5.44 9.02
CA HIS A 102 4.26 -6.56 9.94
C HIS A 102 3.19 -7.59 9.60
N GLY A 103 3.46 -8.86 9.90
CA GLY A 103 2.55 -9.95 9.57
C GLY A 103 3.05 -11.32 9.99
N SER A 104 2.25 -12.35 9.72
CA SER A 104 2.50 -13.71 10.22
C SER A 104 3.73 -14.42 9.62
N TRP A 105 4.41 -13.79 8.65
CA TRP A 105 5.65 -14.27 8.05
C TRP A 105 6.89 -13.94 8.87
N GLU A 106 6.81 -13.02 9.84
CA GLU A 106 7.96 -12.55 10.62
C GLU A 106 8.60 -13.65 11.48
N LYS A 107 9.92 -13.52 11.69
CA LYS A 107 10.77 -14.41 12.50
C LYS A 107 11.77 -13.53 13.30
N PRO A 108 11.73 -13.53 14.65
CA PRO A 108 10.75 -14.19 15.52
C PRO A 108 9.32 -13.69 15.26
N LEU A 109 8.33 -14.55 15.48
CA LEU A 109 6.93 -14.21 15.24
C LEU A 109 6.37 -13.46 16.44
N VAL A 110 6.20 -12.16 16.27
CA VAL A 110 5.62 -11.24 17.25
C VAL A 110 4.50 -10.43 16.58
N THR A 111 3.57 -9.92 17.38
CA THR A 111 2.52 -9.03 16.86
C THR A 111 3.13 -7.70 16.39
N GLY A 112 2.60 -7.17 15.30
CA GLY A 112 2.99 -5.89 14.73
C GLY A 112 1.87 -5.31 13.88
N HIS A 113 1.82 -3.98 13.78
CA HIS A 113 0.74 -3.31 13.07
C HIS A 113 0.92 -3.38 11.54
N ASN A 114 -0.16 -3.55 10.78
CA ASN A 114 -0.12 -3.68 9.31
C ASN A 114 0.51 -2.44 8.63
N SER A 115 0.04 -1.25 9.02
CA SER A 115 0.42 0.03 8.40
C SER A 115 0.58 1.15 9.44
N PRO A 116 1.56 1.07 10.38
CA PRO A 116 1.75 2.15 11.34
C PRO A 116 2.20 3.43 10.64
N LEU A 117 1.60 4.57 10.98
CA LEU A 117 1.98 5.85 10.37
C LEU A 117 3.40 6.24 10.76
N ARG A 118 3.73 6.07 12.04
CA ARG A 118 5.03 6.43 12.61
C ARG A 118 5.70 5.25 13.30
N LYS A 119 7.01 5.41 13.51
CA LYS A 119 7.82 4.48 14.30
C LYS A 119 7.28 4.35 15.73
N GLY A 120 7.08 3.13 16.19
CA GLY A 120 6.74 2.84 17.58
C GLY A 120 7.91 3.04 18.54
N GLN A 121 7.62 3.36 19.80
CA GLN A 121 8.61 3.58 20.85
C GLN A 121 9.47 2.34 21.15
N LEU A 122 8.92 1.15 20.88
CA LEU A 122 9.62 -0.13 21.06
C LEU A 122 10.34 -0.60 19.80
N ASP A 123 10.20 0.08 18.66
CA ASP A 123 10.86 -0.31 17.42
C ASP A 123 12.36 -0.11 17.47
N ARG A 124 13.10 -1.13 17.05
CA ARG A 124 14.57 -1.16 17.06
C ARG A 124 15.10 -1.69 15.74
N GLN A 125 16.32 -1.31 15.40
CA GLN A 125 17.03 -1.80 14.22
C GLN A 125 16.18 -1.69 12.94
N THR A 126 15.90 -2.82 12.27
CA THR A 126 15.15 -2.87 11.01
C THR A 126 13.69 -2.49 11.16
N SER A 127 13.03 -2.80 12.29
CA SER A 127 11.61 -2.42 12.50
C SER A 127 11.42 -0.91 12.60
N SER A 128 12.48 -0.15 12.91
CA SER A 128 12.44 1.32 12.90
C SER A 128 12.16 1.92 11.52
N TYR A 129 12.30 1.13 10.45
CA TYR A 129 12.04 1.54 9.07
C TYR A 129 10.66 1.12 8.57
N TYR A 130 9.92 0.31 9.33
CA TYR A 130 8.67 -0.32 8.91
C TYR A 130 7.45 0.50 9.33
N ASN A 131 7.40 1.73 8.81
CA ASN A 131 6.29 2.66 8.99
C ASN A 131 6.15 3.58 7.77
N VAL A 132 4.96 4.15 7.61
CA VAL A 132 4.60 5.00 6.46
C VAL A 132 5.52 6.23 6.37
N GLU A 133 5.76 6.92 7.49
CA GLU A 133 6.58 8.14 7.54
C GLU A 133 8.01 7.89 7.04
N TYR A 134 8.64 6.80 7.47
CA TYR A 134 9.96 6.42 6.99
C TYR A 134 9.95 6.09 5.50
N ALA A 135 9.00 5.25 5.04
CA ALA A 135 8.94 4.81 3.66
C ALA A 135 8.77 5.99 2.69
N VAL A 136 7.81 6.89 2.96
CA VAL A 136 7.59 8.12 2.18
C VAL A 136 8.85 8.98 2.16
N GLY A 137 9.42 9.27 3.33
CA GLY A 137 10.63 10.09 3.43
C GLY A 137 11.82 9.47 2.70
N TYR A 138 11.92 8.14 2.68
CA TYR A 138 13.01 7.44 2.00
C TYR A 138 12.92 7.53 0.47
N TRP A 139 11.72 7.36 -0.10
CA TRP A 139 11.49 7.54 -1.54
C TRP A 139 11.80 8.96 -2.00
N ILE A 140 11.34 9.96 -1.24
CA ILE A 140 11.61 11.37 -1.53
C ILE A 140 13.12 11.65 -1.44
N LYS A 141 13.77 11.21 -0.37
CA LYS A 141 15.23 11.37 -0.18
C LYS A 141 16.04 10.73 -1.32
N LYS A 142 15.55 9.65 -1.92
CA LYS A 142 16.21 8.97 -3.04
C LYS A 142 15.94 9.62 -4.40
N GLY A 143 15.04 10.59 -4.47
CA GLY A 143 14.82 11.45 -5.64
C GLY A 143 13.46 11.33 -6.31
N MET A 144 12.46 10.71 -5.68
CA MET A 144 11.08 10.77 -6.16
C MET A 144 10.45 12.12 -5.75
N PRO A 145 9.90 12.93 -6.67
CA PRO A 145 9.16 14.13 -6.33
C PRO A 145 7.96 13.80 -5.41
N ALA A 146 7.70 14.63 -4.41
CA ALA A 146 6.66 14.37 -3.40
C ALA A 146 5.27 14.26 -4.05
N GLU A 147 4.98 15.13 -5.00
CA GLU A 147 3.76 15.19 -5.80
C GLU A 147 3.54 13.94 -6.68
N LYS A 148 4.58 13.12 -6.89
CA LYS A 148 4.48 11.83 -7.59
C LYS A 148 4.35 10.63 -6.63
N VAL A 149 4.36 10.85 -5.32
CA VAL A 149 4.16 9.78 -4.32
C VAL A 149 2.67 9.70 -3.97
N VAL A 150 1.99 8.64 -4.40
CA VAL A 150 0.63 8.32 -3.97
C VAL A 150 0.71 7.28 -2.85
N MET A 151 0.29 7.65 -1.65
CA MET A 151 0.46 6.85 -0.44
C MET A 151 -0.63 5.77 -0.31
N GLY A 152 -0.23 4.51 -0.11
CA GLY A 152 -1.16 3.39 0.07
C GLY A 152 -1.83 3.37 1.44
N ILE A 153 -3.15 3.19 1.44
CA ILE A 153 -3.99 3.05 2.64
C ILE A 153 -4.69 1.70 2.56
N PRO A 154 -4.44 0.78 3.51
CA PRO A 154 -5.09 -0.53 3.52
C PRO A 154 -6.50 -0.45 4.12
N THR A 155 -7.45 -1.15 3.53
CA THR A 155 -8.80 -1.40 4.08
C THR A 155 -8.89 -2.82 4.66
N TYR A 156 -7.78 -3.28 5.23
CA TYR A 156 -7.63 -4.59 5.86
C TYR A 156 -6.61 -4.52 7.00
N GLY A 157 -6.62 -5.53 7.85
CA GLY A 157 -5.66 -5.72 8.92
C GLY A 157 -4.88 -7.02 8.80
N ARG A 158 -3.75 -7.06 9.49
CA ARG A 158 -2.94 -8.28 9.69
C ARG A 158 -3.21 -8.81 11.09
N SER A 159 -3.47 -10.11 11.18
CA SER A 159 -3.91 -10.76 12.41
C SER A 159 -2.96 -11.87 12.86
N PHE A 160 -2.97 -12.13 14.17
CA PHE A 160 -2.08 -13.08 14.84
C PHE A 160 -2.83 -13.86 15.90
N THR A 161 -2.38 -15.09 16.14
CA THR A 161 -2.76 -15.85 17.33
C THR A 161 -1.67 -15.67 18.38
N LEU A 162 -2.02 -15.10 19.53
CA LEU A 162 -1.11 -14.86 20.65
C LEU A 162 -0.61 -16.18 21.26
N ALA A 163 0.66 -16.24 21.62
CA ALA A 163 1.29 -17.39 22.27
C ALA A 163 1.30 -17.29 23.80
N SER A 164 0.96 -16.12 24.36
CA SER A 164 0.94 -15.86 25.80
C SER A 164 -0.22 -14.91 26.16
N ALA A 165 -0.31 -14.53 27.44
CA ALA A 165 -1.27 -13.53 27.91
C ALA A 165 -0.87 -12.08 27.55
N GLU A 166 0.33 -11.87 26.97
CA GLU A 166 0.76 -10.55 26.51
C GLU A 166 -0.02 -10.14 25.26
N THR A 167 -0.46 -8.88 25.21
CA THR A 167 -1.38 -8.37 24.18
C THR A 167 -0.89 -7.09 23.51
N ALA A 168 0.16 -6.47 24.03
CA ALA A 168 0.76 -5.29 23.44
C ALA A 168 1.47 -5.63 22.11
N VAL A 169 1.71 -4.62 21.29
CA VAL A 169 2.57 -4.77 20.10
C VAL A 169 3.92 -5.35 20.51
N GLY A 170 4.42 -6.32 19.74
CA GLY A 170 5.62 -7.08 20.05
C GLY A 170 5.36 -8.33 20.91
N ALA A 171 4.12 -8.57 21.34
CA ALA A 171 3.77 -9.80 22.06
C ALA A 171 4.06 -11.05 21.20
N PRO A 172 4.57 -12.15 21.78
CA PRO A 172 4.82 -13.40 21.07
C PRO A 172 3.55 -13.98 20.43
N ALA A 173 3.65 -14.42 19.18
CA ALA A 173 2.56 -15.06 18.47
C ALA A 173 2.93 -16.49 18.04
N SER A 174 1.94 -17.38 18.07
CA SER A 174 2.08 -18.81 17.71
C SER A 174 1.79 -19.08 16.23
N GLY A 175 1.17 -18.11 15.54
CA GLY A 175 0.82 -18.24 14.14
C GLY A 175 0.00 -17.07 13.61
N PRO A 176 -0.46 -17.14 12.35
CA PRO A 176 -1.45 -16.22 11.84
C PRO A 176 -2.73 -16.24 12.69
N GLY A 177 -3.47 -15.13 12.71
CA GLY A 177 -4.81 -15.10 13.28
C GLY A 177 -5.76 -16.00 12.48
N ALA A 178 -6.88 -16.37 13.10
CA ALA A 178 -7.92 -17.16 12.46
C ALA A 178 -8.43 -16.45 11.19
N ALA A 179 -8.70 -17.24 10.15
CA ALA A 179 -9.27 -16.74 8.92
C ALA A 179 -10.67 -16.14 9.14
N GLY A 180 -10.93 -14.99 8.51
CA GLY A 180 -12.25 -14.38 8.49
C GLY A 180 -13.27 -15.24 7.75
N PRO A 181 -14.58 -15.11 8.07
CA PRO A 181 -15.63 -15.93 7.47
C PRO A 181 -15.82 -15.70 5.96
N ILE A 182 -15.39 -14.55 5.45
CA ILE A 182 -15.60 -14.12 4.06
C ILE A 182 -14.28 -14.19 3.29
N THR A 183 -13.21 -13.55 3.78
CA THR A 183 -11.90 -13.54 3.11
C THR A 183 -11.22 -14.91 3.14
N LYS A 184 -11.54 -15.74 4.16
CA LYS A 184 -11.03 -17.11 4.33
C LYS A 184 -9.50 -17.23 4.28
N SER A 185 -8.81 -16.16 4.69
CA SER A 185 -7.35 -16.08 4.69
C SER A 185 -6.82 -15.88 6.11
N SER A 186 -6.07 -16.86 6.63
CA SER A 186 -5.49 -16.75 7.97
C SER A 186 -4.46 -15.63 8.03
N GLY A 187 -4.46 -14.87 9.12
CA GLY A 187 -3.55 -13.74 9.32
C GLY A 187 -3.99 -12.45 8.61
N PHE A 188 -5.20 -12.44 8.07
CA PHE A 188 -5.76 -11.34 7.28
C PHE A 188 -7.24 -11.17 7.59
N LEU A 189 -7.70 -9.93 7.73
CA LEU A 189 -9.11 -9.60 7.87
C LEU A 189 -9.42 -8.33 7.07
N ALA A 190 -10.45 -8.37 6.23
CA ALA A 190 -10.97 -7.15 5.59
C ALA A 190 -11.60 -6.21 6.65
N TYR A 191 -11.73 -4.91 6.36
CA TYR A 191 -12.27 -3.95 7.33
C TYR A 191 -13.69 -4.32 7.80
N TYR A 192 -14.54 -4.81 6.90
CA TYR A 192 -15.87 -5.28 7.28
C TYR A 192 -15.85 -6.50 8.23
N GLU A 193 -14.85 -7.40 8.12
CA GLU A 193 -14.66 -8.51 9.07
C GLU A 193 -14.10 -8.01 10.39
N ILE A 194 -13.22 -7.01 10.35
CA ILE A 194 -12.71 -6.35 11.54
C ILE A 194 -13.86 -5.74 12.33
N CYS A 195 -14.79 -5.02 11.71
CA CYS A 195 -15.96 -4.47 12.40
C CYS A 195 -16.79 -5.53 13.16
N GLN A 196 -16.92 -6.73 12.61
CA GLN A 196 -17.52 -7.86 13.32
C GLN A 196 -16.62 -8.37 14.46
N PHE A 197 -15.31 -8.50 14.22
CA PHE A 197 -14.32 -8.89 15.21
C PHE A 197 -14.33 -7.97 16.44
N LEU A 198 -14.50 -6.65 16.23
CA LEU A 198 -14.50 -5.63 17.29
C LEU A 198 -15.62 -5.83 18.32
N GLN A 199 -16.70 -6.54 17.99
CA GLN A 199 -17.77 -6.83 18.94
C GLN A 199 -17.26 -7.68 20.10
N GLY A 200 -17.11 -7.08 21.28
CA GLY A 200 -16.54 -7.74 22.47
C GLY A 200 -15.01 -7.87 22.45
N ALA A 201 -14.31 -7.20 21.53
CA ALA A 201 -12.86 -7.08 21.56
C ALA A 201 -12.42 -5.89 22.44
N LYS A 202 -11.21 -5.98 23.01
CA LYS A 202 -10.53 -4.84 23.61
C LYS A 202 -9.78 -4.09 22.52
N ILE A 203 -10.12 -2.82 22.32
CA ILE A 203 -9.47 -1.93 21.36
C ILE A 203 -8.42 -1.08 22.08
N THR A 204 -7.23 -0.96 21.50
CA THR A 204 -6.16 -0.10 22.00
C THR A 204 -5.65 0.77 20.86
N ARG A 205 -5.57 2.09 21.08
CA ARG A 205 -4.98 3.03 20.12
C ARG A 205 -3.53 3.33 20.49
N LEU A 206 -2.61 3.06 19.56
CA LEU A 206 -1.19 3.33 19.69
C LEU A 206 -0.93 4.80 19.36
N GLN A 207 -0.66 5.62 20.38
CA GLN A 207 -0.48 7.07 20.21
C GLN A 207 0.79 7.41 19.41
N ASP A 208 1.85 6.63 19.61
CA ASP A 208 3.12 6.77 18.91
C ASP A 208 3.05 6.35 17.44
N GLN A 209 2.28 5.30 17.13
CA GLN A 209 2.11 4.79 15.76
C GLN A 209 0.91 5.41 15.02
N GLN A 210 0.01 6.10 15.74
CA GLN A 210 -1.23 6.74 15.26
C GLN A 210 -2.22 5.78 14.58
N VAL A 211 -2.36 4.57 15.13
CA VAL A 211 -3.19 3.49 14.58
C VAL A 211 -3.77 2.61 15.70
N PRO A 212 -4.92 1.93 15.47
CA PRO A 212 -5.49 1.00 16.44
C PRO A 212 -5.02 -0.45 16.27
N TYR A 213 -5.17 -1.24 17.34
CA TYR A 213 -5.26 -2.69 17.24
C TYR A 213 -6.37 -3.20 18.16
N ALA A 214 -6.83 -4.43 17.94
CA ALA A 214 -7.86 -5.06 18.75
C ALA A 214 -7.49 -6.49 19.16
N VAL A 215 -7.95 -6.89 20.35
CA VAL A 215 -7.71 -8.22 20.91
C VAL A 215 -9.00 -8.86 21.37
N LYS A 216 -9.24 -10.12 20.99
CA LYS A 216 -10.39 -10.92 21.43
C LYS A 216 -9.94 -12.34 21.73
N GLY A 217 -9.94 -12.72 23.01
CA GLY A 217 -9.32 -13.98 23.45
C GLY A 217 -7.83 -13.97 23.13
N ASN A 218 -7.35 -14.97 22.38
CA ASN A 218 -5.97 -15.05 21.89
C ASN A 218 -5.79 -14.50 20.47
N GLN A 219 -6.80 -13.82 19.90
CA GLN A 219 -6.73 -13.23 18.56
C GLN A 219 -6.35 -11.76 18.65
N TRP A 220 -5.41 -11.33 17.82
CA TRP A 220 -4.91 -9.97 17.75
C TRP A 220 -5.00 -9.47 16.30
N VAL A 221 -5.45 -8.24 16.06
CA VAL A 221 -5.46 -7.63 14.72
C VAL A 221 -5.03 -6.16 14.76
N GLY A 222 -4.06 -5.81 13.93
CA GLY A 222 -3.64 -4.43 13.69
C GLY A 222 -4.23 -3.96 12.36
N TYR A 223 -4.97 -2.85 12.39
CA TYR A 223 -5.82 -2.42 11.30
C TYR A 223 -5.92 -0.89 11.24
N ASP A 224 -6.38 -0.36 10.12
CA ASP A 224 -6.73 1.04 9.98
C ASP A 224 -8.23 1.26 10.18
N ASP A 225 -8.58 2.37 10.83
CA ASP A 225 -9.95 2.84 11.00
C ASP A 225 -10.10 4.28 10.51
N VAL A 226 -11.31 4.85 10.59
CA VAL A 226 -11.60 6.20 10.11
C VAL A 226 -10.61 7.21 10.69
N GLU A 227 -10.33 7.15 12.00
CA GLU A 227 -9.42 8.09 12.68
C GLU A 227 -7.97 7.95 12.19
N SER A 228 -7.45 6.72 12.05
CA SER A 228 -6.07 6.53 11.54
C SER A 228 -5.94 6.92 10.07
N VAL A 229 -6.99 6.65 9.26
CA VAL A 229 -7.05 7.06 7.86
C VAL A 229 -7.05 8.59 7.72
N GLU A 230 -7.89 9.30 8.47
CA GLU A 230 -7.93 10.76 8.45
C GLU A 230 -6.58 11.35 8.89
N THR A 231 -5.95 10.76 9.91
CA THR A 231 -4.61 11.15 10.37
C THR A 231 -3.54 10.95 9.28
N LYS A 232 -3.57 9.81 8.59
CA LYS A 232 -2.69 9.53 7.43
C LYS A 232 -2.93 10.53 6.30
N VAL A 233 -4.17 10.92 6.03
CA VAL A 233 -4.46 11.94 5.02
C VAL A 233 -3.96 13.33 5.44
N GLN A 234 -4.01 13.69 6.72
CA GLN A 234 -3.35 14.93 7.16
C GLN A 234 -1.84 14.87 6.99
N PHE A 235 -1.22 13.72 7.29
CA PHE A 235 0.21 13.51 7.06
C PHE A 235 0.60 13.70 5.58
N LEU A 236 -0.14 13.08 4.65
CA LEU A 236 0.18 13.18 3.22
C LEU A 236 0.01 14.62 2.71
N LYS A 237 -1.00 15.36 3.19
CA LYS A 237 -1.20 16.78 2.85
C LYS A 237 -0.07 17.65 3.36
N ASN A 238 0.38 17.43 4.60
CA ASN A 238 1.48 18.20 5.19
C ASN A 238 2.82 18.01 4.45
N LEU A 239 2.98 16.90 3.72
CA LEU A 239 4.15 16.64 2.89
C LEU A 239 3.94 16.96 1.39
N ASN A 240 2.79 17.51 1.01
CA ASN A 240 2.40 17.76 -0.38
C ASN A 240 2.57 16.51 -1.27
N LEU A 241 2.15 15.35 -0.76
CA LEU A 241 2.17 14.11 -1.54
C LEU A 241 1.11 14.15 -2.66
N GLY A 242 1.31 13.33 -3.69
CA GLY A 242 0.43 13.26 -4.87
C GLY A 242 -0.99 12.74 -4.59
N GLY A 243 -1.22 12.07 -3.46
CA GLY A 243 -2.54 11.62 -3.04
C GLY A 243 -2.52 10.33 -2.23
N ALA A 244 -3.64 9.62 -2.24
CA ALA A 244 -3.81 8.33 -1.58
C ALA A 244 -4.33 7.25 -2.55
N MET A 245 -3.79 6.04 -2.43
CA MET A 245 -4.25 4.83 -3.11
C MET A 245 -4.89 3.91 -2.07
N ILE A 246 -6.04 3.30 -2.40
CA ILE A 246 -6.74 2.37 -1.50
C ILE A 246 -6.49 0.93 -1.93
N TRP A 247 -6.03 0.10 -0.99
CA TRP A 247 -5.96 -1.34 -1.17
C TRP A 247 -6.86 -2.06 -0.15
N SER A 248 -8.06 -2.52 -0.51
CA SER A 248 -8.78 -2.33 -1.78
C SER A 248 -10.22 -1.91 -1.52
N ILE A 249 -10.90 -1.42 -2.57
CA ILE A 249 -12.25 -0.88 -2.45
C ILE A 249 -13.27 -1.92 -1.95
N ASP A 250 -13.10 -3.19 -2.28
CA ASP A 250 -13.97 -4.31 -1.91
C ASP A 250 -13.79 -4.78 -0.46
N MET A 251 -12.71 -4.36 0.20
CA MET A 251 -12.42 -4.72 1.60
C MET A 251 -12.86 -3.69 2.63
N ASP A 252 -13.25 -2.49 2.18
CA ASP A 252 -13.97 -1.53 3.02
C ASP A 252 -15.41 -2.03 3.29
N ASP A 253 -16.14 -1.42 4.24
CA ASP A 253 -17.58 -1.70 4.40
C ASP A 253 -18.40 -1.06 3.27
N PHE A 254 -18.24 -1.59 2.05
CA PHE A 254 -18.85 -1.07 0.83
C PHE A 254 -20.39 -1.07 0.87
N THR A 255 -21.00 -1.88 1.75
CA THR A 255 -22.45 -1.94 1.93
C THR A 255 -22.97 -1.04 3.05
N GLY A 256 -22.10 -0.62 3.98
CA GLY A 256 -22.44 0.08 5.20
C GLY A 256 -23.16 -0.77 6.25
N LYS A 257 -23.14 -2.10 6.12
CA LYS A 257 -23.93 -3.03 6.96
C LYS A 257 -23.13 -3.63 8.13
N PHE A 258 -21.81 -3.50 8.14
CA PHE A 258 -20.95 -4.19 9.11
C PHE A 258 -20.44 -3.27 10.21
N CYS A 259 -20.14 -2.02 9.88
CA CYS A 259 -19.46 -1.09 10.79
C CYS A 259 -20.39 -0.04 11.42
N SER A 260 -21.63 0.09 10.95
CA SER A 260 -22.56 1.17 11.34
C SER A 260 -22.02 2.59 11.06
N GLN A 261 -21.20 2.74 10.01
CA GLN A 261 -20.54 3.99 9.61
C GLN A 261 -20.96 4.48 8.21
N GLY A 262 -21.98 3.85 7.61
CA GLY A 262 -22.36 4.08 6.21
C GLY A 262 -21.46 3.34 5.22
N PRO A 263 -21.77 3.39 3.91
CA PRO A 263 -21.01 2.68 2.89
C PRO A 263 -19.64 3.32 2.63
N TYR A 264 -18.62 2.48 2.44
CA TYR A 264 -17.23 2.85 2.18
C TYR A 264 -16.64 3.83 3.22
N PRO A 265 -16.74 3.54 4.54
CA PRO A 265 -16.35 4.49 5.57
C PRO A 265 -14.89 4.95 5.47
N LEU A 266 -13.95 4.06 5.13
CA LEU A 266 -12.53 4.40 5.01
C LEU A 266 -12.24 5.17 3.71
N VAL A 267 -12.80 4.76 2.58
CA VAL A 267 -12.64 5.49 1.31
C VAL A 267 -13.26 6.90 1.43
N GLN A 268 -14.42 7.02 2.07
CA GLN A 268 -15.05 8.31 2.31
C GLN A 268 -14.23 9.18 3.27
N ALA A 269 -13.57 8.59 4.27
CA ALA A 269 -12.65 9.31 5.15
C ALA A 269 -11.47 9.92 4.37
N VAL A 270 -10.88 9.16 3.43
CA VAL A 270 -9.86 9.68 2.51
C VAL A 270 -10.41 10.82 1.66
N LYS A 271 -11.54 10.61 0.99
CA LYS A 271 -12.17 11.62 0.11
C LYS A 271 -12.47 12.93 0.84
N ARG A 272 -13.11 12.85 2.02
CA ARG A 272 -13.43 14.03 2.83
C ARG A 272 -12.18 14.78 3.29
N SER A 273 -11.14 14.05 3.69
CA SER A 273 -9.91 14.65 4.25
C SER A 273 -9.01 15.28 3.19
N LEU A 274 -8.96 14.69 1.98
CA LEU A 274 -8.25 15.28 0.84
C LEU A 274 -8.92 16.58 0.38
N GLY A 275 -10.25 16.64 0.41
CA GLY A 275 -11.03 17.78 -0.04
C GLY A 275 -11.42 17.67 -1.52
N SER A 276 -12.00 18.73 -2.07
CA SER A 276 -12.25 18.84 -3.51
C SER A 276 -11.01 19.31 -4.24
N LEU A 277 -10.83 18.88 -5.49
CA LEU A 277 -9.96 19.58 -6.43
C LEU A 277 -10.53 20.99 -6.59
N GLU A 278 -9.83 22.02 -6.13
CA GLU A 278 -10.20 23.40 -6.48
C GLU A 278 -10.05 23.53 -8.00
N SER A 279 -11.16 23.87 -8.65
CA SER A 279 -11.28 24.08 -10.10
C SER A 279 -10.70 25.42 -10.52
#